data_AF-A0A7X8Z2D4-F1
#
_entry.id   AF-A0A7X8Z2D4-F1
#
_cell.length_a   1.000
_cell.length_b   1.000
_cell.length_c   1.000
_cell.angle_alpha   90.00
_cell.angle_beta   90.00
_cell.angle_gamma   90.00
#
_symmetry.space_group_name_H-M   'P 1'
#
loop_
_entity.id
_entity.type
_entity.pdbx_description
1 polymer ?
#
loop_
_entity_poly.entity_id
_entity_poly.type
_entity_poly.pdbx_seq_one_letter_code
_entity_poly.pdbx_strand_id
1 'polypeptide(L)'
;MPLIGCAPPATPYPRSLISERPAERIAAVKHAAEIGDESVIAILVQRLEDTDEAVRFFAIIALEKMTGERFGYQYYDSEVERARAVTRWRRYLQERYPVASQPEGGAAL
;
A
#
# COMPACT_ATOMS: atom_id res chain seq x y z
N MET A 1 -34.13 -3.14 -25.06
CA MET A 1 -34.17 -3.24 -23.58
C MET A 1 -32.73 -3.28 -23.08
N PRO A 2 -32.17 -2.24 -22.45
CA PRO A 2 -30.82 -2.32 -21.92
C PRO A 2 -30.87 -2.94 -20.51
N LEU A 3 -30.13 -4.02 -20.34
CA LEU A 3 -29.75 -4.59 -19.05
C LEU A 3 -28.79 -3.61 -18.38
N ILE A 4 -29.30 -2.74 -17.51
CA ILE A 4 -28.46 -1.99 -16.57
C ILE A 4 -28.00 -2.99 -15.51
N GLY A 5 -26.83 -3.59 -15.77
CA GLY A 5 -26.06 -4.27 -14.74
C GLY A 5 -25.67 -3.22 -13.71
N CYS A 6 -26.34 -3.21 -12.56
CA CYS A 6 -25.92 -2.40 -11.42
C CYS A 6 -24.60 -2.98 -10.90
N ALA A 7 -23.48 -2.56 -11.48
CA ALA A 7 -22.22 -2.67 -10.78
C ALA A 7 -22.36 -1.86 -9.47
N PRO A 8 -21.98 -2.42 -8.31
CA PRO A 8 -21.99 -1.65 -7.07
C PRO A 8 -21.13 -0.39 -7.23
N PRO A 9 -21.49 0.71 -6.56
CA PRO A 9 -20.74 1.96 -6.64
C PRO A 9 -19.27 1.70 -6.31
N ALA A 10 -18.37 2.32 -7.07
CA ALA A 10 -16.94 2.17 -6.87
C ALA A 10 -16.56 2.58 -5.44
N THR A 11 -15.71 1.79 -4.79
CA THR A 11 -15.24 2.11 -3.44
C THR A 11 -14.42 3.40 -3.49
N PRO A 12 -14.72 4.43 -2.68
CA PRO A 12 -13.97 5.68 -2.73
C PRO A 12 -12.54 5.51 -2.22
N TYR A 13 -11.62 6.34 -2.72
CA TYR A 13 -10.28 6.48 -2.15
C TYR A 13 -10.35 7.11 -0.74
N PRO A 14 -9.49 6.71 0.23
CA PRO A 14 -8.44 5.68 0.15
C PRO A 14 -8.94 4.25 0.38
N ARG A 15 -10.23 4.06 0.68
CA ARG A 15 -10.81 2.76 1.06
C ARG A 15 -10.72 1.70 -0.06
N SER A 16 -10.67 2.12 -1.32
CA SER A 16 -10.45 1.23 -2.47
C SER A 16 -9.09 0.52 -2.47
N LEU A 17 -8.09 0.98 -1.70
CA LEU A 17 -6.81 0.29 -1.53
C LEU A 17 -6.97 -1.11 -0.90
N ILE A 18 -8.05 -1.33 -0.14
CA ILE A 18 -8.39 -2.62 0.50
C ILE A 18 -9.62 -3.30 -0.11
N SER A 19 -10.04 -2.85 -1.31
CA SER A 19 -11.16 -3.48 -2.03
C SER A 19 -10.86 -4.94 -2.35
N GLU A 20 -11.89 -5.79 -2.37
CA GLU A 20 -11.77 -7.18 -2.85
C GLU A 20 -11.43 -7.25 -4.34
N ARG A 21 -11.80 -6.21 -5.11
CA ARG A 21 -11.57 -6.15 -6.56
C ARG A 21 -10.14 -5.63 -6.86
N PRO A 22 -9.25 -6.44 -7.48
CA PRO A 22 -7.89 -6.02 -7.79
C PRO A 22 -7.83 -4.75 -8.64
N ALA A 23 -8.75 -4.58 -9.59
CA ALA A 23 -8.84 -3.38 -10.42
C ALA A 23 -9.06 -2.09 -9.60
N GLU A 24 -9.85 -2.15 -8.52
CA GLU A 24 -10.03 -0.99 -7.64
C GLU A 24 -8.79 -0.70 -6.81
N ARG A 25 -8.10 -1.75 -6.33
CA ARG A 25 -6.83 -1.59 -5.62
C ARG A 25 -5.79 -0.93 -6.52
N ILE A 26 -5.65 -1.39 -7.77
CA ILE A 26 -4.73 -0.82 -8.76
C ILE A 26 -5.05 0.66 -9.01
N ALA A 27 -6.33 0.99 -9.24
CA ALA A 27 -6.75 2.37 -9.47
C ALA A 27 -6.40 3.26 -8.27
N ALA A 28 -6.63 2.77 -7.06
CA ALA A 28 -6.31 3.50 -5.83
C ALA A 28 -4.80 3.68 -5.61
N VAL A 29 -4.00 2.64 -5.89
CA VAL A 29 -2.52 2.69 -5.82
C VAL A 29 -1.97 3.74 -6.79
N LYS A 30 -2.46 3.75 -8.04
CA LYS A 30 -2.08 4.76 -9.03
C LYS A 30 -2.44 6.17 -8.58
N HIS A 31 -3.68 6.34 -8.11
CA HIS A 31 -4.15 7.63 -7.63
C HIS A 31 -3.31 8.15 -6.46
N ALA A 32 -2.97 7.30 -5.47
CA ALA A 32 -2.10 7.68 -4.35
C ALA A 32 -0.73 8.19 -4.83
N ALA A 33 -0.12 7.52 -5.80
CA ALA A 33 1.17 7.91 -6.38
C ALA A 33 1.08 9.16 -7.25
N GLU A 34 -0.05 9.41 -7.89
CA GLU A 34 -0.30 10.63 -8.69
C GLU A 34 -0.41 11.86 -7.79
N ILE A 35 -1.14 11.76 -6.68
CA ILE A 35 -1.34 12.88 -5.74
C ILE A 35 -0.25 12.98 -4.67
N GLY A 36 0.63 11.97 -4.56
CA GLY A 36 1.71 11.95 -3.55
C GLY A 36 1.20 11.76 -2.12
N ASP A 37 0.15 10.97 -1.92
CA ASP A 37 -0.44 10.79 -0.59
C ASP A 37 0.40 9.85 0.28
N GLU A 38 1.36 10.41 1.00
CA GLU A 38 2.25 9.65 1.88
C GLU A 38 1.50 8.97 3.05
N SER A 39 0.29 9.40 3.38
CA SER A 39 -0.48 8.81 4.49
C SER A 39 -0.85 7.34 4.25
N VAL A 40 -0.84 6.89 2.99
CA VAL A 40 -1.15 5.52 2.62
C VAL A 40 0.07 4.64 2.34
N ILE A 41 1.30 5.12 2.53
CA ILE A 41 2.52 4.32 2.26
C ILE A 41 2.49 3.00 3.05
N ALA A 42 2.02 3.01 4.30
CA ALA A 42 1.88 1.79 5.09
C ALA A 42 0.92 0.77 4.46
N ILE A 43 -0.12 1.22 3.75
CA ILE A 43 -1.06 0.37 3.01
C ILE A 43 -0.40 -0.12 1.71
N LEU A 44 0.35 0.75 1.01
CA LEU A 44 1.07 0.37 -0.21
C LEU A 44 2.14 -0.70 0.07
N VAL A 45 2.84 -0.64 1.20
CA VAL A 45 3.77 -1.70 1.63
C VAL A 45 3.03 -3.02 1.83
N GLN A 46 1.81 -3.03 2.38
CA GLN A 46 0.99 -4.24 2.47
C GLN A 46 0.55 -4.76 1.09
N ARG A 47 0.43 -3.90 0.07
CA ARG A 47 0.11 -4.32 -1.31
C ARG A 47 1.27 -5.01 -2.03
N LEU A 48 2.49 -4.97 -1.49
CA LEU A 48 3.59 -5.81 -1.97
C LEU A 48 3.37 -7.31 -1.68
N GLU A 49 2.48 -7.64 -0.74
CA GLU A 49 2.10 -9.02 -0.42
C GLU A 49 0.77 -9.42 -1.08
N ASP A 50 0.22 -8.59 -1.98
CA ASP A 50 -1.05 -8.87 -2.64
C ASP A 50 -1.00 -10.16 -3.47
N THR A 51 -2.11 -10.90 -3.51
CA THR A 51 -2.23 -12.13 -4.29
C THR A 51 -2.21 -11.84 -5.80
N ASP A 52 -2.71 -10.68 -6.20
CA ASP A 52 -2.71 -10.23 -7.58
C ASP A 52 -1.37 -9.60 -7.97
N GLU A 53 -0.74 -10.15 -9.00
CA GLU A 53 0.58 -9.69 -9.46
C GLU A 53 0.57 -8.25 -9.97
N ALA A 54 -0.49 -7.82 -10.63
CA ALA A 54 -0.59 -6.45 -11.13
C ALA A 54 -0.71 -5.46 -9.96
N VAL A 55 -1.42 -5.81 -8.88
CA VAL A 55 -1.44 -4.99 -7.67
C VAL A 55 -0.04 -4.85 -7.09
N ARG A 56 0.72 -5.95 -6.97
CA ARG A 56 2.12 -5.91 -6.50
C ARG A 56 3.01 -5.02 -7.36
N PHE A 57 2.87 -5.13 -8.69
CA PHE A 57 3.61 -4.32 -9.64
C PHE A 57 3.34 -2.82 -9.47
N PHE A 58 2.07 -2.40 -9.42
CA PHE A 58 1.75 -0.99 -9.24
C PHE A 58 2.14 -0.48 -7.85
N ALA A 59 2.06 -1.33 -6.81
CA ALA A 59 2.45 -0.97 -5.45
C ALA A 59 3.94 -0.62 -5.35
N ILE A 60 4.83 -1.42 -5.95
CA ILE A 60 6.27 -1.11 -5.91
C ILE A 60 6.60 0.16 -6.72
N ILE A 61 5.95 0.38 -7.86
CA ILE A 61 6.14 1.62 -8.65
C ILE A 61 5.67 2.85 -7.88
N ALA A 62 4.52 2.76 -7.19
CA ALA A 62 4.00 3.84 -6.36
C ALA A 62 4.98 4.18 -5.22
N LEU A 63 5.45 3.16 -4.49
CA LEU A 63 6.40 3.32 -3.40
C LEU A 63 7.72 3.92 -3.88
N GLU A 64 8.27 3.45 -5.00
CA GLU A 64 9.49 3.99 -5.59
C GLU A 64 9.33 5.46 -5.98
N LYS A 65 8.20 5.82 -6.61
CA LYS A 65 7.92 7.21 -6.97
C LYS A 65 7.83 8.13 -5.76
N MET A 66 7.25 7.66 -4.66
CA MET A 66 6.98 8.48 -3.48
C MET A 66 8.18 8.57 -2.53
N THR A 67 8.98 7.52 -2.44
CA THR A 67 10.07 7.42 -1.45
C THR A 67 11.47 7.40 -2.05
N GLY A 68 11.58 7.13 -3.35
CA GLY A 68 12.86 6.88 -4.02
C GLY A 68 13.44 5.48 -3.78
N GLU A 69 12.74 4.63 -3.03
CA GLU A 69 13.25 3.34 -2.58
C GLU A 69 12.51 2.14 -3.20
N ARG A 70 13.23 1.03 -3.39
CA ARG A 70 12.66 -0.27 -3.80
C ARG A 70 13.00 -1.42 -2.85
N PHE A 71 14.07 -1.26 -2.07
CA PHE A 71 14.67 -2.30 -1.21
C PHE A 71 14.87 -3.67 -1.90
N GLY A 72 15.21 -3.66 -3.19
CA GLY A 72 15.45 -4.88 -3.97
C GLY A 72 14.20 -5.74 -4.18
N TYR A 73 13.00 -5.17 -4.04
CA TYR A 73 11.76 -5.87 -4.31
C TYR A 73 11.54 -6.07 -5.83
N GLN A 74 11.23 -7.30 -6.23
CA GLN A 74 10.64 -7.60 -7.54
C GLN A 74 9.26 -8.24 -7.35
N TYR A 75 8.29 -7.82 -8.16
CA TYR A 75 6.89 -8.22 -7.99
C TYR A 75 6.60 -9.68 -8.42
N TYR A 76 7.46 -10.23 -9.28
CA TYR A 76 7.38 -11.60 -9.81
C TYR A 76 8.25 -12.61 -9.04
N ASP A 77 9.03 -12.16 -8.04
CA ASP A 77 9.83 -13.06 -7.21
C ASP A 77 8.93 -14.00 -6.39
N SER A 78 9.54 -15.08 -5.89
CA SER A 78 8.86 -15.99 -4.97
C SER A 78 8.35 -15.25 -3.74
N GLU A 79 7.28 -15.77 -3.12
CA GLU A 79 6.71 -15.17 -1.90
C GLU A 79 7.76 -14.97 -0.80
N VAL A 80 8.68 -15.93 -0.65
CA VAL A 80 9.76 -15.86 0.35
C VAL A 80 10.72 -14.71 0.07
N GLU A 81 11.11 -14.50 -1.18
CA GLU A 81 12.00 -13.41 -1.58
C GLU A 81 11.32 -12.04 -1.43
N ARG A 82 10.04 -11.94 -1.84
CA ARG A 82 9.22 -10.75 -1.62
C ARG A 82 9.10 -10.41 -0.15
N ALA A 83 8.84 -11.39 0.72
CA ALA A 83 8.73 -11.18 2.17
C ALA A 83 10.01 -10.60 2.81
N ARG A 84 11.19 -10.97 2.29
CA ARG A 84 12.47 -10.38 2.74
C ARG A 84 12.56 -8.90 2.41
N ALA A 85 12.16 -8.51 1.19
CA ALA A 85 12.10 -7.11 0.79
C ALA A 85 11.03 -6.32 1.56
N VAL A 86 9.87 -6.92 1.82
CA VAL A 86 8.82 -6.33 2.65
C VAL A 86 9.28 -6.10 4.09
N THR A 87 10.10 -6.99 4.64
CA THR A 87 10.71 -6.77 5.97
C THR A 87 11.57 -5.52 6.00
N ARG A 88 12.34 -5.24 4.93
CA ARG A 88 13.11 -4.00 4.79
C ARG A 88 12.20 -2.77 4.69
N TRP A 89 11.12 -2.86 3.90
CA TRP A 89 10.09 -1.83 3.84
C TRP A 89 9.48 -1.51 5.21
N ARG A 90 9.10 -2.53 5.98
CA ARG A 90 8.52 -2.36 7.32
C ARG A 90 9.51 -1.69 8.29
N ARG A 91 10.80 -2.02 8.20
CA ARG A 91 11.84 -1.33 8.97
C ARG A 91 11.96 0.14 8.58
N TYR A 92 12.01 0.45 7.29
CA TYR A 92 12.04 1.83 6.79
C TYR A 92 10.85 2.65 7.31
N LEU A 93 9.64 2.06 7.35
CA LEU A 93 8.47 2.73 7.92
C LEU A 93 8.62 3.06 9.41
N GLN A 94 9.18 2.15 10.21
CA GLN A 94 9.39 2.39 11.64
C GLN A 94 10.36 3.54 11.90
N GLU A 95 11.36 3.71 11.03
CA GLU A 95 12.38 4.77 11.15
C GLU A 95 11.86 6.12 10.63
N ARG A 96 11.12 6.11 9.51
CA ARG A 96 10.67 7.32 8.78
C ARG A 96 9.32 7.85 9.29
N TYR A 97 8.43 6.95 9.70
CA TYR A 97 7.07 7.24 10.17
C TYR A 97 6.84 6.53 11.51
N PRO A 98 7.62 6.86 12.55
CA PRO A 98 7.42 6.26 13.86
C PRO A 98 5.98 6.53 14.27
N VAL A 99 5.23 5.47 14.55
CA VAL A 99 3.96 5.60 15.29
C VAL A 99 4.35 6.37 16.54
N ALA A 100 3.83 7.58 16.70
CA ALA A 100 4.16 8.42 17.82
C ALA A 100 3.99 7.57 19.08
N SER A 101 5.11 7.20 19.72
CA SER A 101 5.09 6.66 21.05
C SER A 101 4.42 7.75 21.88
N GLN A 102 3.15 7.57 22.21
CA GLN A 102 2.51 8.44 23.18
C GLN A 102 3.40 8.37 24.43
N PRO A 103 3.96 9.49 24.92
CA PRO A 103 4.45 9.49 26.28
C PRO A 103 3.19 9.29 27.12
N GLU A 104 3.03 8.10 27.70
CA GLU A 104 2.05 7.89 28.76
C GLU A 104 2.45 8.80 29.91
N GLY A 105 1.90 10.01 29.90
CA GLY A 105 1.96 10.96 31.00
C GLY A 105 1.24 10.35 32.18
N GLY A 106 1.98 10.02 33.23
CA GLY A 106 1.41 9.50 34.47
C GLY A 106 2.36 9.28 35.63
N ALA A 107 3.61 9.76 35.57
CA ALA A 107 4.40 9.99 36.77
C ALA A 107 4.10 11.39 37.28
N ALA A 108 3.09 11.52 38.14
CA ALA A 108 2.94 12.64 39.04
C ALA A 108 2.53 12.10 40.41
N LEU A 109 3.34 12.51 41.38
CA LEU A 109 3.37 12.20 42.81
C LEU A 109 2.01 12.30 43.52
#